data_AF-A0A1I5LNM1-F1
#
_entry.id   AF-A0A1I5LNM1-F1
#
_cell.length_a   1.000
_cell.length_b   1.000
_cell.length_c   1.000
_cell.angle_alpha   90.00
_cell.angle_beta   90.00
_cell.angle_gamma   90.00
#
_symmetry.space_group_name_H-M   'P 1'
#
loop_
_entity.id
_entity.type
_entity.pdbx_description
1 polymer ?
#
loop_
_entity_poly.entity_id
_entity_poly.type
_entity_poly.pdbx_seq_one_letter_code
_entity_poly.pdbx_strand_id
1 'polypeptide(L)' 'MGLECKACGAPLPSQATSCPACGAEVPKKTRLLPLAAFMLIVILVIQAYMDKPEPETVESAPAAETAAQ' A
#
# COMPACT_ATOMS: atom_id res chain seq x y z
N MET A 1 18.69 -22.21 16.07
CA MET A 1 19.54 -21.18 15.45
C MET A 1 19.11 -19.85 16.04
N GLY A 2 19.93 -19.28 16.93
CA GLY A 2 19.63 -17.99 17.58
C GLY A 2 19.93 -16.83 16.63
N LEU A 3 19.27 -15.69 16.84
CA LEU A 3 19.65 -14.46 16.16
C LEU A 3 20.88 -13.88 16.87
N GLU A 4 21.81 -13.27 16.16
CA GLU A 4 22.98 -12.62 16.76
C GLU A 4 22.91 -11.10 16.57
N CYS A 5 23.41 -10.35 17.54
CA CYS A 5 23.46 -8.90 17.43
C CYS A 5 24.45 -8.50 16.33
N LYS A 6 24.01 -7.73 15.33
CA LYS A 6 24.92 -7.19 14.31
C LYS A 6 25.92 -6.16 14.85
N ALA A 7 25.67 -5.58 16.03
CA ALA A 7 26.53 -4.55 16.61
C ALA A 7 27.61 -5.15 17.54
N CYS A 8 27.28 -6.17 18.33
CA CYS A 8 28.19 -6.72 19.35
C CYS A 8 28.39 -8.25 19.28
N GLY A 9 27.70 -8.95 18.39
CA GLY A 9 27.80 -10.41 18.25
C GLY A 9 27.13 -11.22 19.37
N ALA A 10 26.54 -10.57 20.38
CA ALA A 10 25.85 -11.28 21.46
C ALA A 10 24.59 -12.02 20.95
N PRO A 11 24.23 -13.17 21.54
CA PRO A 11 22.99 -13.86 21.19
C PRO A 11 21.76 -13.01 21.54
N LEU A 12 20.85 -12.90 20.58
CA LEU A 12 19.62 -12.12 20.67
C LEU A 12 18.38 -13.04 20.74
N PRO A 13 17.42 -12.70 21.61
CA PRO A 13 16.08 -13.28 21.54
C PRO A 13 15.42 -12.91 20.21
N SER A 14 14.69 -13.84 19.61
CA SER A 14 13.99 -13.65 18.33
C SER A 14 12.98 -12.49 18.33
N GLN A 15 12.55 -12.06 19.52
CA GLN A 15 11.54 -11.01 19.74
C GLN A 15 12.12 -9.74 20.37
N ALA A 16 13.43 -9.63 20.59
CA ALA A 16 14.04 -8.45 21.22
C ALA A 16 13.91 -7.21 20.32
N THR A 17 13.47 -6.08 20.90
CA THR A 17 13.43 -4.77 20.20
C THR A 17 14.77 -4.06 20.28
N SER A 18 15.55 -4.35 21.31
CA SER A 18 16.88 -3.79 21.56
C SER A 18 17.78 -4.91 22.09
N CYS A 19 19.08 -4.82 21.80
CA CYS A 19 20.06 -5.75 22.30
C CYS A 19 20.32 -5.51 23.79
N PRO A 20 20.14 -6.50 24.67
CA PRO A 20 20.39 -6.33 26.11
C PRO A 20 21.88 -6.21 26.46
N ALA A 21 22.79 -6.60 25.56
CA ALA A 21 24.22 -6.56 25.79
C ALA A 21 24.87 -5.22 25.42
N CYS A 22 24.38 -4.54 24.38
CA CYS A 22 24.97 -3.28 23.89
C CYS A 22 23.97 -2.13 23.73
N GLY A 23 22.67 -2.38 23.89
CA GLY A 23 21.62 -1.36 23.73
C GLY A 23 21.21 -1.06 22.29
N ALA A 24 21.84 -1.67 21.28
CA ALA A 24 21.52 -1.40 19.87
C ALA A 24 20.09 -1.81 19.51
N GLU A 25 19.37 -0.96 18.76
CA GLU A 25 18.03 -1.27 18.28
C GLU A 25 18.04 -2.40 17.24
N VAL A 26 17.10 -3.34 17.40
CA VAL A 26 16.94 -4.50 16.53
C VAL A 26 15.81 -4.19 15.55
N PRO A 27 16.09 -4.09 14.24
CA PRO A 27 15.08 -3.72 13.27
C PRO A 27 14.03 -4.84 13.13
N LYS A 28 12.86 -4.63 13.74
CA LYS A 28 11.69 -5.51 13.61
C LYS A 28 10.98 -5.23 12.29
N LYS A 29 11.15 -6.13 11.32
CA LYS A 29 10.46 -6.13 10.01
C LYS A 29 8.93 -6.21 10.13
N THR A 30 8.41 -6.51 11.32
CA THR A 30 6.98 -6.70 11.62
C THR A 30 6.12 -5.47 11.35
N ARG A 31 6.68 -4.25 11.32
CA ARG A 31 5.91 -3.03 10.99
C ARG A 31 5.86 -2.74 9.49
N LEU A 32 6.86 -3.17 8.71
CA LEU A 32 6.87 -2.96 7.26
C LEU A 32 5.82 -3.82 6.55
N LEU A 33 5.62 -5.05 7.00
CA LEU A 33 4.71 -6.00 6.34
C LEU A 33 3.22 -5.56 6.40
N PRO A 34 2.62 -5.23 7.56
CA PRO A 34 1.24 -4.75 7.62
C PRO A 34 1.08 -3.36 7.00
N LEU A 35 2.11 -2.50 7.08
CA LEU A 35 2.09 -1.19 6.42
C LEU A 35 2.08 -1.33 4.89
N ALA A 36 2.91 -2.22 4.34
CA ALA A 36 2.95 -2.51 2.91
C ALA A 36 1.63 -3.12 2.42
N ALA A 37 1.04 -4.05 3.18
CA ALA A 37 -0.27 -4.61 2.86
C ALA A 37 -1.38 -3.54 2.86
N PHE A 38 -1.39 -2.64 3.85
CA PHE A 38 -2.34 -1.52 3.89
C PHE A 38 -2.17 -0.58 2.69
N MET A 39 -0.93 -0.18 2.37
CA MET A 39 -0.64 0.66 1.21
C MET A 39 -1.08 0.00 -0.10
N LEU A 40 -0.85 -1.30 -0.27
CA LEU A 40 -1.29 -2.05 -1.46
C LEU A 40 -2.83 -2.00 -1.59
N ILE A 41 -3.55 -2.27 -0.50
CA ILE A 41 -5.03 -2.22 -0.49
C ILE A 41 -5.51 -0.81 -0.87
N VAL A 42 -4.94 0.24 -0.29
CA VAL A 42 -5.31 1.63 -0.60
C VAL A 42 -5.05 1.97 -2.07
N ILE A 43 -3.91 1.54 -2.65
CA ILE A 43 -3.61 1.76 -4.06
C ILE A 43 -4.63 1.08 -4.98
N LEU A 44 -5.00 -0.18 -4.70
CA LEU A 44 -6.02 -0.90 -5.48
C LEU A 44 -7.38 -0.22 -5.42
N VAL A 45 -7.76 0.27 -4.23
CA VAL A 45 -8.98 1.05 -4.06
C VAL A 45 -8.92 2.32 -4.91
N ILE A 46 -7.86 3.13 -4.81
CA ILE A 46 -7.72 4.36 -5.59
C ILE A 46 -7.80 4.08 -7.09
N GLN A 47 -7.15 3.03 -7.61
CA GLN A 47 -7.26 2.66 -9.01
C GLN A 47 -8.72 2.34 -9.41
N ALA A 48 -9.44 1.59 -8.58
CA ALA A 48 -10.85 1.30 -8.83
C ALA A 48 -11.76 2.54 -8.79
N TYR A 49 -11.39 3.59 -8.04
CA TYR A 49 -12.14 4.86 -8.00
C TYR A 49 -11.73 5.85 -9.10
N MET A 50 -10.46 5.85 -9.53
CA MET A 50 -9.96 6.65 -10.66
C MET A 50 -10.47 6.11 -12.00
N ASP A 51 -10.86 4.84 -12.06
CA ASP A 51 -11.59 4.22 -13.17
C ASP A 51 -13.09 4.59 -13.17
N LYS A 52 -13.47 5.73 -12.57
CA LYS A 52 -14.83 6.26 -12.70
C LYS A 52 -14.90 7.15 -13.95
N PRO A 53 -15.38 6.62 -15.10
CA PRO A 53 -15.51 7.36 -16.35
C PRO A 53 -16.48 8.52 -16.16
N GLU A 54 -16.24 9.62 -16.86
CA GLU A 54 -17.18 10.73 -17.00
C GLU A 54 -18.62 10.22 -17.13
N PRO A 55 -19.49 10.44 -16.13
CA PRO A 55 -20.91 10.42 -16.40
C PRO A 55 -21.25 11.75 -17.10
N GLU A 56 -22.13 11.64 -18.12
CA GLU A 56 -22.93 12.73 -18.70
C GLU A 56 -22.39 13.38 -19.99
N THR A 57 -22.72 12.76 -21.12
CA THR A 57 -23.44 13.48 -22.19
C THR A 57 -24.49 12.57 -22.80
N VAL A 58 -25.60 12.40 -22.07
CA VAL A 58 -26.91 12.05 -22.65
C VAL A 58 -27.80 13.28 -22.55
N GLU A 59 -27.54 14.27 -23.41
CA GLU A 59 -28.51 15.29 -23.84
C GLU A 59 -27.90 15.97 -25.08
N SER A 60 -28.29 15.64 -26.31
CA SER A 60 -29.53 16.15 -26.87
C SER A 60 -29.89 15.36 -28.13
N ALA A 61 -31.09 14.76 -28.15
CA ALA A 61 -31.87 14.77 -29.37
C ALA A 61 -32.68 16.08 -29.35
N PRO A 62 -32.67 16.85 -30.45
CA PRO A 62 -33.92 17.33 -30.97
C PRO A 62 -34.09 16.90 -32.43
N ALA A 63 -35.35 16.72 -32.77
CA ALA A 63 -35.85 16.20 -34.03
C ALA A 63 -35.57 17.11 -35.25
N ALA A 64 -35.69 16.45 -36.41
CA ALA A 64 -36.17 17.00 -37.68
C ALA A 64 -35.18 17.75 -38.58
N GLU A 65 -34.46 16.99 -39.42
CA GLU A 65 -34.39 17.30 -40.86
C GLU A 65 -34.63 16.01 -41.67
N THR A 66 -35.89 15.74 -41.96
CA THR A 66 -36.30 14.97 -43.14
C THR A 66 -36.67 15.99 -44.21
N ALA A 67 -35.83 16.18 -45.24
CA ALA A 67 -36.23 16.48 -46.63
C ALA A 67 -35.01 16.83 -47.53
N ALA A 68 -34.77 15.97 -48.52
CA ALA A 68 -34.26 16.29 -49.86
C ALA A 68 -32.94 17.09 -50.02
N GLN A 69 -31.86 16.39 -50.38
CA GLN A 69 -31.13 16.56 -51.65
C GLN A 69 -30.06 15.48 -51.83
#